data_AF-A0A959SSQ1-F1
#
_entry.id   AF-A0A959SSQ1-F1
#
_cell.length_a   1.000
_cell.length_b   1.000
_cell.length_c   1.000
_cell.angle_alpha   90.00
_cell.angle_beta   90.00
_cell.angle_gamma   90.00
#
_symmetry.space_group_name_H-M   'P 1'
#
loop_
_entity.id
_entity.type
_entity.pdbx_description
1 polymer ?
#
loop_
_entity_poly.entity_id
_entity_poly.type
_entity_poly.pdbx_seq_one_letter_code
_entity_poly.pdbx_strand_id
1 'polypeptide(L)' 'MKISTLLFIALAPMVAMAQQPGQPAAQDPVKWSISSVKQGPGEWDLVFTAKADPGWYIYS' A
#
# COMPACT_ATOMS: atom_id res chain seq x y z
N MET A 1 15.34 50.43 -0.24
CA MET A 1 15.25 49.05 0.27
C MET A 1 14.68 48.19 -0.85
N LYS A 2 15.42 47.16 -1.31
CA LYS A 2 15.40 46.64 -2.69
C LYS A 2 14.34 45.54 -2.91
N ILE A 3 13.64 45.61 -4.04
CA ILE A 3 12.69 44.61 -4.58
C ILE A 3 13.23 43.15 -4.55
N SER A 4 14.55 42.98 -4.50
CA SER A 4 15.24 41.70 -4.31
C SER A 4 14.81 40.91 -3.06
N THR A 5 14.32 41.55 -2.00
CA THR A 5 13.90 40.84 -0.77
C THR A 5 12.50 40.22 -0.91
N LEU A 6 11.63 40.78 -1.76
CA LEU A 6 10.26 40.26 -1.97
C LEU A 6 10.22 39.01 -2.87
N LEU A 7 11.17 38.87 -3.79
CA LEU A 7 11.32 37.67 -4.63
C LEU A 7 11.76 36.43 -3.85
N PHE A 8 12.42 36.59 -2.70
CA PHE A 8 12.86 35.46 -1.87
C PHE A 8 11.77 34.86 -0.98
N ILE A 9 10.76 35.66 -0.59
CA ILE A 9 9.68 35.19 0.29
C ILE A 9 8.61 34.39 -0.49
N ALA A 10 8.47 34.62 -1.80
CA ALA A 10 7.52 33.89 -2.65
C ALA A 10 8.04 32.51 -3.13
N LEU A 11 9.35 32.23 -3.04
CA LEU A 11 9.96 30.99 -3.58
C LEU A 11 10.08 29.85 -2.54
N ALA A 12 10.03 30.19 -1.25
CA ALA A 12 10.16 29.21 -0.16
C ALA A 12 9.03 28.15 -0.06
N PRO A 13 7.73 28.46 -0.29
CA PRO A 13 6.69 27.43 -0.14
C PRO A 13 6.70 26.39 -1.27
N MET A 14 7.27 26.69 -2.44
CA MET A 14 7.37 25.72 -3.55
C MET A 14 8.41 24.63 -3.28
N VAL A 15 9.52 24.95 -2.61
CA VAL A 15 10.54 23.95 -2.25
C VAL A 15 10.01 22.99 -1.17
N ALA A 16 9.19 23.48 -0.25
CA ALA A 16 8.59 22.66 0.80
C ALA A 16 7.60 21.61 0.25
N MET A 17 6.85 21.93 -0.82
CA MET A 17 5.92 20.98 -1.45
C MET A 17 6.65 19.89 -2.25
N ALA A 18 7.87 20.17 -2.74
CA ALA A 18 8.68 19.21 -3.49
C ALA A 18 9.32 18.12 -2.60
N GLN A 19 9.30 18.29 -1.28
CA GLN A 19 9.92 17.38 -0.31
C GLN A 19 8.91 16.65 0.58
N GLN A 20 7.67 16.44 0.13
CA GLN A 20 6.79 15.51 0.86
C GLN A 20 7.29 14.08 0.62
N PRO A 21 7.81 13.37 1.65
CA PRO A 21 8.10 11.96 1.49
C PRO A 21 6.82 11.24 1.08
N GLY A 22 6.91 10.40 0.04
CA GLY A 22 5.78 9.60 -0.40
C GLY A 22 5.22 8.77 0.76
N GLN A 23 3.90 8.58 0.79
CA GLN A 23 3.30 7.69 1.79
C GLN A 23 3.94 6.30 1.66
N PRO A 24 4.37 5.68 2.78
CA PRO A 24 4.83 4.29 2.74
C PRO A 24 3.76 3.42 2.10
N ALA A 25 4.16 2.53 1.18
CA ALA A 25 3.24 1.58 0.58
C ALA A 25 2.55 0.77 1.69
N ALA A 26 1.24 0.53 1.54
CA ALA A 26 0.51 -0.32 2.46
C ALA A 26 1.17 -1.70 2.51
N GLN A 27 1.46 -2.17 3.73
CA GLN A 27 1.99 -3.52 3.91
C GLN A 27 0.87 -4.52 3.61
N ASP A 28 1.21 -5.56 2.86
CA ASP A 28 0.33 -6.70 2.60
C ASP A 28 0.99 -7.97 3.14
N PRO A 29 0.86 -8.19 4.47
CA PRO A 29 1.60 -9.22 5.23
C PRO A 29 0.97 -10.61 5.14
N VAL A 30 -0.21 -10.74 4.53
CA VAL A 30 -0.88 -12.03 4.34
C VAL A 30 -1.21 -12.20 2.87
N LYS A 31 -0.47 -13.08 2.20
CA LYS A 31 -0.71 -13.39 0.78
C LYS A 31 -1.76 -14.48 0.67
N TRP A 32 -2.83 -14.18 -0.06
CA TRP A 32 -3.91 -15.12 -0.32
C TRP A 32 -3.84 -15.68 -1.73
N SER A 33 -4.12 -16.98 -1.86
CA SER A 33 -4.47 -17.60 -3.13
C SER A 33 -5.77 -18.39 -2.98
N ILE A 34 -6.57 -18.35 -4.03
CA ILE A 34 -7.86 -19.04 -4.09
C ILE A 34 -7.82 -19.95 -5.30
N SER A 35 -8.17 -21.21 -5.11
CA SER A 35 -8.36 -22.15 -6.20
C SER A 35 -9.64 -22.94 -6.00
N SER A 36 -10.11 -23.55 -7.08
CA SER A 36 -11.21 -24.49 -7.05
C SER A 36 -10.79 -25.79 -7.73
N VAL A 37 -11.25 -26.91 -7.18
CA VAL A 37 -11.00 -28.24 -7.73
C VAL A 37 -12.34 -28.89 -7.98
N LYS A 38 -12.63 -29.23 -9.23
CA LYS A 38 -13.86 -29.94 -9.58
C LYS A 38 -13.77 -31.39 -9.10
N GLN A 39 -14.72 -31.82 -8.28
CA GLN A 39 -14.80 -33.19 -7.79
C GLN A 39 -15.89 -34.00 -8.50
N GLY A 40 -16.91 -33.34 -9.07
CA GLY A 40 -17.98 -34.02 -9.78
C GLY A 40 -18.98 -33.09 -10.45
N PRO A 41 -20.12 -33.62 -10.94
CA PRO A 41 -21.23 -32.81 -11.43
C PRO A 41 -21.80 -31.93 -10.30
N GLY A 42 -21.54 -30.62 -10.36
CA GLY A 42 -22.02 -29.66 -9.36
C GLY A 42 -21.19 -29.59 -8.07
N GLU A 43 -20.17 -30.42 -7.92
CA GLU A 43 -19.34 -30.49 -6.71
C GLU A 43 -17.93 -29.94 -6.95
N TRP A 44 -17.51 -29.06 -6.05
CA TRP A 44 -16.24 -28.36 -6.11
C TRP A 44 -15.66 -28.18 -4.72
N ASP A 45 -14.37 -28.41 -4.58
CA ASP A 45 -13.60 -27.95 -3.43
C ASP A 45 -13.15 -26.52 -3.70
N LEU A 46 -13.34 -25.64 -2.72
CA LEU A 46 -12.77 -24.30 -2.72
C LEU A 46 -11.62 -24.26 -1.72
N VAL A 47 -10.42 -23.97 -2.22
CA VAL A 47 -9.20 -23.96 -1.42
C VAL A 47 -8.75 -22.52 -1.24
N PHE A 48 -8.80 -22.05 0.00
CA PHE A 48 -8.29 -20.74 0.41
C PHE A 48 -6.95 -20.96 1.13
N THR A 49 -5.87 -20.49 0.53
CA THR A 49 -4.53 -20.59 1.13
C THR A 49 -4.05 -19.22 1.53
N ALA A 50 -3.61 -19.09 2.78
CA ALA A 50 -2.97 -17.90 3.28
C ALA A 50 -1.53 -18.18 3.70
N LYS A 51 -0.64 -17.27 3.32
CA LYS A 51 0.73 -17.22 3.81
C LYS A 51 0.90 -15.91 4.58
N ALA A 52 0.91 -16.01 5.90
CA ALA A 52 1.10 -14.89 6.80
C ALA A 52 2.59 -14.72 7.16
N ASP A 53 3.05 -13.48 7.13
CA ASP A 53 4.37 -13.10 7.64
C ASP A 53 4.43 -13.28 9.18
N PRO A 54 5.63 -13.43 9.78
CA PRO A 54 5.76 -13.62 11.21
C PRO A 54 5.04 -12.55 12.05
N GLY A 55 4.34 -13.00 13.10
CA GLY A 55 3.58 -12.13 14.01
C GLY A 55 2.16 -11.82 13.55
N TRP A 56 1.76 -12.25 12.36
CA TRP A 56 0.38 -12.15 11.87
C TRP A 56 -0.39 -13.45 12.11
N TYR A 57 -1.68 -13.30 12.44
CA TYR A 57 -2.56 -14.42 12.78
C TYR A 57 -3.84 -14.32 11.95
N ILE A 58 -4.39 -15.49 11.60
CA ILE A 58 -5.61 -15.63 10.81
C ILE A 58 -6.67 -16.26 11.71
N TYR A 59 -7.87 -15.71 11.68
CA TYR A 59 -9.01 -16.19 12.46
C TYR A 59 -10.09 -16.74 11.52
N SER A 60 -10.79 -17.77 12.00
CA SER A 60 -11.94 -18.41 11.33
C SER A 60 -13.24 -18.03 12.01
#